data_AF-A0A948U0B8-F1
#
_entry.id   AF-A0A948U0B8-F1
#
_cell.length_a   1.000
_cell.length_b   1.000
_cell.length_c   1.000
_cell.angle_alpha   90.00
_cell.angle_beta   90.00
_cell.angle_gamma   90.00
#
_symmetry.space_group_name_H-M   'P 1'
#
loop_
_entity.id
_entity.type
_entity.pdbx_description
1 polymer ?
#
loop_
_entity_poly.entity_id
_entity_poly.type
_entity_poly.pdbx_seq_one_letter_code
_entity_poly.pdbx_strand_id
1 'polypeptide(L)'
;MTSGPREIVTPFRPIPLEVPEGMTRNEFFNSTENLEDLAQNNGLLQNPEGLLLYRKALGHSNEFDCSIIYNTARSILDPLGRPVRRTQVPDATKNVWNRMNQIIIEFMLERYPDPAAALVLAGEASLDATWPLTSPGVPSIRMLHNHFMVFDQAAMRAAPLADPDNPNLTDGGQHSLFQAYLRETHRAFFDELDLRILKPSESGTCRLALTGYPHGLPSWEIVGGGAALKEVRFWQEYDTILKGFIDFYRTFFTQVSTRNAPLPQNVYFPELVEARLLFNNDFLKTAKMVRDRCITDAKYANSIRWQPAFKQLIYRNDEGRLIVTISQNSIGNAITELLGVVVKRVPDATAYEKAEPALIEKLLEVRRRLIEADLGSGIATPYWNAAGVA
;
A
#
# COMPACT_ATOMS: atom_id res chain seq x y z
N MET A 1 19.88 -9.48 -19.58
CA MET A 1 19.46 -9.73 -18.19
C MET A 1 18.07 -10.35 -18.24
N THR A 2 17.84 -11.46 -17.54
CA THR A 2 16.53 -12.11 -17.51
C THR A 2 15.57 -11.27 -16.68
N SER A 3 14.47 -10.79 -17.27
CA SER A 3 13.42 -10.05 -16.55
C SER A 3 12.59 -11.01 -15.70
N GLY A 4 12.22 -10.59 -14.49
CA GLY A 4 11.38 -11.36 -13.59
C GLY A 4 11.45 -10.86 -12.14
N PRO A 5 10.46 -11.22 -11.31
CA PRO A 5 10.37 -10.75 -9.94
C PRO A 5 11.61 -11.15 -9.13
N ARG A 6 12.01 -10.32 -8.16
CA ARG A 6 13.24 -10.48 -7.38
C ARG A 6 12.93 -10.84 -5.94
N GLU A 7 13.64 -11.82 -5.39
CA GLU A 7 13.64 -12.07 -3.95
C GLU A 7 14.85 -11.40 -3.31
N ILE A 8 14.60 -10.34 -2.55
CA ILE A 8 15.64 -9.63 -1.80
C ILE A 8 15.67 -10.08 -0.35
N VAL A 9 16.87 -10.24 0.19
CA VAL A 9 17.08 -10.56 1.60
C VAL A 9 17.34 -9.27 2.36
N THR A 10 16.48 -8.96 3.33
CA THR A 10 16.61 -7.77 4.18
C THR A 10 16.90 -8.21 5.61
N PRO A 11 18.13 -8.01 6.11
CA PRO A 11 18.46 -8.30 7.50
C PRO A 11 17.76 -7.31 8.42
N PHE A 12 17.30 -7.77 9.59
CA PHE A 12 16.68 -6.93 10.61
C PHE A 12 17.18 -7.28 12.02
N ARG A 13 17.11 -6.30 12.93
CA ARG A 13 17.31 -6.53 14.37
C ARG A 13 16.04 -7.14 14.98
N PRO A 14 16.10 -8.31 15.65
CA PRO A 14 14.96 -8.89 16.34
C PRO A 14 14.29 -7.89 17.29
N ILE A 15 12.96 -7.80 17.23
CA ILE A 15 12.18 -6.95 18.14
C ILE A 15 12.19 -7.64 19.52
N PRO A 16 12.63 -6.95 20.59
CA PRO A 16 12.79 -7.54 21.92
C PRO A 16 11.46 -7.59 22.70
N LEU A 17 10.37 -7.97 22.03
CA LEU A 17 9.06 -8.14 22.66
C LEU A 17 8.72 -9.62 22.76
N GLU A 18 8.31 -10.05 23.96
CA GLU A 18 7.74 -11.37 24.17
C GLU A 18 6.27 -11.36 23.77
N VAL A 19 5.87 -12.33 22.95
CA VAL A 19 4.45 -12.50 22.60
C VAL A 19 3.75 -13.13 23.80
N PRO A 20 2.70 -12.49 24.36
CA PRO A 20 1.99 -13.04 25.51
C PRO A 20 1.44 -14.45 25.24
N GLU A 21 1.35 -15.26 26.29
CA GLU A 21 0.76 -16.59 26.21
C GLU A 21 -0.66 -16.53 25.67
N GLY A 22 -0.98 -17.41 24.71
CA GLY A 22 -2.30 -17.45 24.05
C GLY A 22 -2.49 -16.48 22.89
N MET A 23 -1.50 -15.63 22.56
CA MET A 23 -1.51 -14.79 21.36
C MET A 23 -0.59 -15.36 20.27
N THR A 24 -1.02 -15.25 19.02
CA THR A 24 -0.10 -15.44 17.89
C THR A 24 0.77 -14.19 17.71
N ARG A 25 1.94 -14.39 17.08
CA ARG A 25 2.85 -13.30 16.71
C ARG A 25 2.14 -12.21 15.91
N ASN A 26 1.29 -12.59 14.95
CA ASN A 26 0.54 -11.65 14.12
C ASN A 26 -0.50 -10.86 14.91
N GLU A 27 -1.19 -11.47 15.88
CA GLU A 27 -2.15 -10.76 16.73
C GLU A 27 -1.47 -9.72 17.61
N PHE A 28 -0.33 -10.09 18.21
CA PHE A 28 0.43 -9.21 19.10
C PHE A 28 1.06 -8.02 18.39
N PHE A 29 1.76 -8.24 17.26
CA PHE A 29 2.35 -7.14 16.48
C PHE A 29 1.30 -6.28 15.76
N ASN A 30 0.02 -6.66 15.83
CA ASN A 30 -1.09 -5.81 15.44
C ASN A 30 -1.90 -5.35 16.66
N SER A 31 -1.33 -5.24 17.85
CA SER A 31 -2.02 -4.75 19.06
C SER A 31 -1.62 -3.31 19.44
N THR A 32 -2.42 -2.67 20.31
CA THR A 32 -2.09 -1.35 20.87
C THR A 32 -0.72 -1.33 21.54
N GLU A 33 -0.31 -2.43 22.18
CA GLU A 33 1.01 -2.56 22.82
C GLU A 33 2.15 -2.41 21.81
N ASN A 34 2.02 -3.03 20.63
CA ASN A 34 3.00 -2.85 19.56
C ASN A 34 3.03 -1.40 19.04
N LEU A 35 1.92 -0.66 19.04
CA LEU A 35 1.95 0.76 18.64
C LEU A 35 2.69 1.64 19.63
N GLU A 36 2.61 1.31 20.93
CA GLU A 36 3.38 2.01 21.95
C GLU A 36 4.86 1.72 21.79
N ASP A 37 5.24 0.45 21.58
CA ASP A 37 6.62 0.08 21.24
C ASP A 37 7.11 0.79 19.97
N LEU A 38 6.29 0.81 18.91
CA LEU A 38 6.63 1.51 17.68
C LEU A 38 6.89 2.99 17.92
N ALA A 39 6.08 3.67 18.72
CA ALA A 39 6.29 5.06 19.07
C ALA A 39 7.57 5.26 19.92
N GLN A 40 7.81 4.40 20.91
CA GLN A 40 8.92 4.56 21.86
C GLN A 40 10.28 4.16 21.28
N ASN A 41 10.34 3.12 20.46
CA ASN A 41 11.60 2.54 19.96
C ASN A 41 11.88 2.89 18.50
N ASN A 42 10.86 3.22 17.73
CA ASN A 42 10.96 3.47 16.29
C ASN A 42 10.33 4.79 15.84
N GLY A 43 9.77 5.57 16.76
CA GLY A 43 9.07 6.80 16.48
C GLY A 43 10.01 7.88 15.97
N LEU A 44 9.63 8.51 14.86
CA LEU A 44 10.35 9.63 14.28
C LEU A 44 9.61 10.94 14.60
N LEU A 45 8.30 11.00 14.33
CA LEU A 45 7.50 12.21 14.48
C LEU A 45 6.06 11.87 14.84
N GLN A 46 5.43 12.70 15.67
CA GLN A 46 4.00 12.66 15.98
C GLN A 46 3.36 14.04 15.77
N ASN A 47 2.04 14.07 15.57
CA ASN A 47 1.29 15.32 15.47
C ASN A 47 -0.11 15.25 16.13
N PRO A 48 -0.77 16.41 16.35
CA PRO A 48 -2.09 16.49 16.97
C PRO A 48 -3.19 15.75 16.20
N GLU A 49 -3.04 15.59 14.89
CA GLU A 49 -3.98 14.86 14.03
C GLU A 49 -3.89 13.34 14.20
N GLY A 50 -3.00 12.85 15.07
CA GLY A 50 -2.84 11.44 15.39
C GLY A 50 -1.99 10.67 14.39
N LEU A 51 -1.22 11.34 13.54
CA LEU A 51 -0.28 10.68 12.61
C LEU A 51 1.05 10.42 13.32
N LEU A 52 1.53 9.19 13.20
CA LEU A 52 2.82 8.74 13.69
C LEU A 52 3.69 8.33 12.49
N LEU A 53 4.81 9.03 12.30
CA LEU A 53 5.89 8.61 11.42
C LEU A 53 6.86 7.73 12.22
N TYR A 54 7.20 6.56 11.68
CA TYR A 54 8.10 5.63 12.36
C TYR A 54 8.99 4.86 11.37
N ARG A 55 10.16 4.44 11.85
CA ARG A 55 11.05 3.51 11.16
C ARG A 55 10.44 2.10 11.17
N LYS A 56 10.49 1.38 10.05
CA LYS A 56 10.12 -0.04 10.02
C LYS A 56 11.23 -0.90 10.64
N ALA A 57 10.99 -1.44 11.84
CA ALA A 57 11.90 -2.40 12.47
C ALA A 57 12.01 -3.71 11.65
N LEU A 58 10.88 -4.20 11.13
CA LEU A 58 10.82 -5.28 10.14
C LEU A 58 10.78 -4.68 8.72
N GLY A 59 11.89 -4.07 8.33
CA GLY A 59 12.03 -3.37 7.06
C GLY A 59 11.80 -4.25 5.83
N HIS A 60 11.35 -3.59 4.77
CA HIS A 60 11.39 -4.04 3.39
C HIS A 60 12.75 -3.73 2.78
N SER A 61 13.30 -2.55 3.11
CA SER A 61 14.59 -2.08 2.65
C SER A 61 15.43 -1.53 3.80
N ASN A 62 16.75 -1.65 3.67
CA ASN A 62 17.71 -0.98 4.56
C ASN A 62 18.29 0.29 3.92
N GLU A 63 17.90 0.63 2.69
CA GLU A 63 18.34 1.85 2.00
C GLU A 63 17.54 3.08 2.48
N PHE A 64 16.20 2.94 2.48
CA PHE A 64 15.25 3.88 3.09
C PHE A 64 13.94 3.13 3.31
N ASP A 65 13.41 3.12 4.55
CA ASP A 65 12.11 2.50 4.86
C ASP A 65 11.47 3.13 6.11
N CYS A 66 10.32 3.77 5.91
CA CYS A 66 9.48 4.27 6.98
C CYS A 66 7.99 4.19 6.63
N SER A 67 7.14 4.42 7.63
CA SER A 67 5.71 4.50 7.44
C SER A 67 5.07 5.61 8.24
N ILE A 68 3.95 6.10 7.72
CA ILE A 68 2.97 6.88 8.49
C ILE A 68 1.79 5.97 8.84
N ILE A 69 1.35 6.04 10.09
CA ILE A 69 0.12 5.41 10.57
C ILE A 69 -0.78 6.46 11.22
N TYR A 70 -2.08 6.39 10.96
CA TYR A 70 -3.05 7.12 11.77
C TYR A 70 -3.38 6.36 13.05
N ASN A 71 -2.70 6.76 14.13
CA ASN A 71 -2.74 6.12 15.43
C ASN A 71 -4.01 6.53 16.20
N THR A 72 -5.09 5.81 15.94
CA THR A 72 -6.36 5.85 16.67
C THR A 72 -6.44 4.86 17.84
N ALA A 73 -5.33 4.20 18.23
CA ALA A 73 -5.40 3.06 19.14
C ALA A 73 -5.89 3.42 20.55
N ARG A 74 -5.69 4.67 20.96
CA ARG A 74 -6.17 5.21 22.25
C ARG A 74 -7.52 5.93 22.15
N SER A 75 -7.98 6.30 20.95
CA SER A 75 -9.23 7.06 20.76
C SER A 75 -10.38 6.20 20.23
N ILE A 76 -10.08 5.10 19.52
CA ILE A 76 -11.07 4.17 18.98
C ILE A 76 -10.76 2.76 19.53
N LEU A 77 -11.55 2.37 20.53
CA LEU A 77 -11.44 1.06 21.17
C LEU A 77 -12.10 -0.06 20.35
N ASP A 78 -13.11 0.26 19.54
CA ASP A 78 -13.70 -0.67 18.59
C ASP A 78 -12.74 -0.88 17.40
N PRO A 79 -12.08 -2.05 17.28
CA PRO A 79 -11.15 -2.28 16.19
C PRO A 79 -11.84 -2.25 14.81
N LEU A 80 -13.15 -2.56 14.73
CA LEU A 80 -13.90 -2.53 13.48
C LEU A 80 -14.24 -1.10 13.02
N GLY A 81 -14.32 -0.16 13.96
CA GLY A 81 -14.62 1.25 13.71
C GLY A 81 -13.41 2.09 13.29
N ARG A 82 -12.20 1.52 13.26
CA ARG A 82 -10.98 2.24 12.89
C ARG A 82 -10.90 2.47 11.36
N PRO A 83 -10.44 3.66 10.91
CA PRO A 83 -10.21 3.92 9.49
C PRO A 83 -9.15 2.98 8.89
N VAL A 84 -9.56 2.22 7.88
CA VAL A 84 -8.68 1.34 7.09
C VAL A 84 -8.39 1.90 5.70
N ARG A 85 -8.99 3.04 5.36
CA ARG A 85 -8.86 3.71 4.05
C ARG A 85 -8.78 5.23 4.23
N ARG A 86 -8.04 5.90 3.34
CA ARG A 86 -7.92 7.37 3.37
C ARG A 86 -9.26 8.10 3.20
N THR A 87 -10.25 7.49 2.55
CA THR A 87 -11.62 8.04 2.44
C THR A 87 -12.40 8.05 3.76
N GLN A 88 -11.90 7.34 4.79
CA GLN A 88 -12.50 7.29 6.13
C GLN A 88 -11.74 8.19 7.13
N VAL A 89 -10.63 8.78 6.72
CA VAL A 89 -9.82 9.66 7.56
C VAL A 89 -10.46 11.05 7.58
N PRO A 90 -10.58 11.73 8.74
CA PRO A 90 -11.09 13.09 8.81
C PRO A 90 -10.31 14.05 7.91
N ASP A 91 -10.98 15.03 7.31
CA ASP A 91 -10.34 15.92 6.32
C ASP A 91 -9.15 16.69 6.89
N ALA A 92 -9.20 17.12 8.16
CA ALA A 92 -8.07 17.78 8.83
C ALA A 92 -6.84 16.86 8.89
N THR A 93 -7.01 15.62 9.34
CA THR A 93 -5.96 14.60 9.37
C THR A 93 -5.46 14.28 7.96
N LYS A 94 -6.36 14.14 6.98
CA LYS A 94 -6.01 13.85 5.59
C LYS A 94 -5.19 14.97 4.94
N ASN A 95 -5.47 16.23 5.26
CA ASN A 95 -4.68 17.36 4.77
C ASN A 95 -3.23 17.29 5.26
N VAL A 96 -3.02 17.01 6.55
CA VAL A 96 -1.68 16.83 7.12
C VAL A 96 -1.01 15.58 6.54
N TRP A 97 -1.74 14.47 6.41
CA TRP A 97 -1.26 13.23 5.79
C TRP A 97 -0.72 13.47 4.37
N ASN A 98 -1.47 14.20 3.53
CA ASN A 98 -1.08 14.53 2.16
C ASN A 98 0.19 15.38 2.13
N ARG A 99 0.32 16.38 3.01
CA ARG A 99 1.53 17.21 3.12
C ARG A 99 2.75 16.39 3.57
N MET A 100 2.58 15.48 4.54
CA MET A 100 3.66 14.58 4.95
C MET A 100 4.10 13.68 3.80
N ASN A 101 3.14 13.10 3.06
CA ASN A 101 3.43 12.30 1.87
C ASN A 101 4.24 13.06 0.83
N GLN A 102 3.77 14.26 0.48
CA GLN A 102 4.43 15.14 -0.48
C GLN A 102 5.91 15.32 -0.10
N ILE A 103 6.18 15.73 1.14
CA ILE A 103 7.55 16.03 1.59
C ILE A 103 8.43 14.78 1.61
N ILE A 104 7.91 13.64 2.05
CA ILE A 104 8.70 12.39 2.10
C ILE A 104 9.00 11.89 0.68
N ILE A 105 8.03 11.95 -0.24
CA ILE A 105 8.26 11.56 -1.63
C ILE A 105 9.24 12.52 -2.31
N GLU A 106 9.09 13.83 -2.10
CA GLU A 106 10.04 14.84 -2.59
C GLU A 106 11.46 14.57 -2.08
N PHE A 107 11.61 14.29 -0.78
CA PHE A 107 12.90 13.88 -0.19
C PHE A 107 13.50 12.64 -0.87
N MET A 108 12.71 11.59 -1.10
CA MET A 108 13.20 10.38 -1.77
C MET A 108 13.64 10.68 -3.20
N LEU A 109 12.88 11.50 -3.94
CA LEU A 109 13.23 11.84 -5.33
C LEU A 109 14.49 12.71 -5.42
N GLU A 110 14.68 13.64 -4.49
CA GLU A 110 15.90 14.45 -4.39
C GLU A 110 17.13 13.61 -4.02
N ARG A 111 16.99 12.73 -3.02
CA ARG A 111 18.12 11.92 -2.51
C ARG A 111 18.53 10.81 -3.48
N TYR A 112 17.58 10.35 -4.29
CA TYR A 112 17.73 9.25 -5.24
C TYR A 112 17.29 9.67 -6.65
N PRO A 113 17.96 10.62 -7.32
CA PRO A 113 17.46 11.19 -8.58
C PRO A 113 17.52 10.22 -9.76
N ASP A 114 18.45 9.26 -9.75
CA ASP A 114 18.67 8.33 -10.86
C ASP A 114 17.79 7.07 -10.76
N PRO A 115 16.85 6.85 -11.70
CA PRO A 115 16.02 5.63 -11.73
C PRO A 115 16.83 4.34 -12.00
N ALA A 116 18.01 4.43 -12.61
CA ALA A 116 18.88 3.28 -12.85
C ALA A 116 19.61 2.81 -11.58
N ALA A 117 19.79 3.71 -10.60
CA ALA A 117 20.43 3.45 -9.32
C ALA A 117 19.44 3.04 -8.23
N ALA A 118 18.22 3.58 -8.23
CA ALA A 118 17.26 3.36 -7.15
C ALA A 118 15.81 3.26 -7.62
N LEU A 119 15.09 2.24 -7.12
CA LEU A 119 13.64 2.15 -7.21
C LEU A 119 13.02 2.88 -6.02
N VAL A 120 12.23 3.90 -6.32
CA VAL A 120 11.47 4.69 -5.33
C VAL A 120 10.01 4.31 -5.39
N LEU A 121 9.41 4.03 -4.23
CA LEU A 121 7.98 3.80 -4.10
C LEU A 121 7.43 4.37 -2.78
N ALA A 122 6.19 4.81 -2.84
CA ALA A 122 5.35 5.09 -1.69
C ALA A 122 3.98 4.46 -1.90
N GLY A 123 3.24 4.16 -0.84
CA GLY A 123 1.84 3.84 -1.02
C GLY A 123 1.13 3.26 0.17
N GLU A 124 -0.19 3.24 0.00
CA GLU A 124 -1.14 2.97 1.04
C GLU A 124 -1.67 1.55 0.92
N ALA A 125 -1.63 0.83 2.03
CA ALA A 125 -2.18 -0.52 2.14
C ALA A 125 -3.36 -0.49 3.12
N SER A 126 -4.54 -0.82 2.61
CA SER A 126 -5.73 -1.01 3.44
C SER A 126 -5.69 -2.39 4.07
N LEU A 127 -5.65 -2.43 5.40
CA LEU A 127 -5.82 -3.63 6.22
C LEU A 127 -7.29 -3.88 6.55
N ASP A 128 -8.17 -3.70 5.57
CA ASP A 128 -9.57 -4.06 5.74
C ASP A 128 -9.64 -5.59 5.94
N ALA A 129 -10.51 -6.03 6.85
CA ALA A 129 -10.65 -7.43 7.21
C ALA A 129 -11.35 -8.18 6.08
N THR A 130 -10.55 -8.45 5.06
CA THR A 130 -10.89 -9.28 3.92
C THR A 130 -10.48 -10.73 4.14
N TRP A 131 -9.83 -11.02 5.27
CA TRP A 131 -9.43 -12.37 5.64
C TRP A 131 -10.67 -13.26 5.77
N PRO A 132 -10.58 -14.53 5.35
CA PRO A 132 -11.64 -15.49 5.59
C PRO A 132 -12.06 -15.41 7.06
N LEU A 133 -13.37 -15.44 7.33
CA LEU A 133 -13.95 -15.35 8.69
C LEU A 133 -13.33 -16.36 9.69
N THR A 134 -12.63 -17.36 9.17
CA THR A 134 -12.03 -18.49 9.90
C THR A 134 -10.50 -18.48 9.91
N SER A 135 -9.81 -17.49 9.32
CA SER A 135 -8.35 -17.46 9.32
C SER A 135 -7.81 -16.98 10.68
N PRO A 136 -7.04 -17.81 11.43
CA PRO A 136 -6.38 -17.36 12.65
C PRO A 136 -5.35 -16.26 12.35
N GLY A 137 -5.18 -15.29 13.26
CA GLY A 137 -4.25 -14.17 13.07
C GLY A 137 -4.86 -12.88 12.51
N VAL A 138 -6.18 -12.65 12.68
CA VAL A 138 -6.83 -11.39 12.31
C VAL A 138 -6.11 -10.23 13.02
N PRO A 139 -5.56 -9.24 12.31
CA PRO A 139 -4.92 -8.07 12.93
C PRO A 139 -5.90 -7.36 13.88
N SER A 140 -5.51 -7.14 15.14
CA SER A 140 -6.29 -6.31 16.07
C SER A 140 -6.15 -4.80 15.76
N ILE A 141 -5.19 -4.44 14.91
CA ILE A 141 -5.01 -3.11 14.32
C ILE A 141 -5.47 -3.12 12.88
N ARG A 142 -6.65 -2.56 12.69
CA ARG A 142 -7.22 -2.14 11.41
C ARG A 142 -6.85 -0.69 11.16
N MET A 143 -5.64 -0.45 10.69
CA MET A 143 -5.18 0.92 10.43
C MET A 143 -4.67 1.07 9.01
N LEU A 144 -5.02 2.20 8.41
CA LEU A 144 -4.38 2.66 7.20
C LEU A 144 -2.89 2.91 7.47
N HIS A 145 -2.04 2.27 6.68
CA HIS A 145 -0.61 2.52 6.66
C HIS A 145 -0.21 3.05 5.31
N ASN A 146 0.64 4.06 5.35
CA ASN A 146 1.39 4.47 4.18
C ASN A 146 2.85 4.08 4.35
N HIS A 147 3.44 3.58 3.28
CA HIS A 147 4.80 3.08 3.25
C HIS A 147 5.64 3.94 2.32
N PHE A 148 6.90 4.17 2.69
CA PHE A 148 7.87 4.90 1.87
C PHE A 148 9.16 4.09 1.83
N MET A 149 9.58 3.69 0.64
CA MET A 149 10.69 2.77 0.47
C MET A 149 11.55 3.16 -0.71
N VAL A 150 12.85 2.91 -0.57
CA VAL A 150 13.81 2.96 -1.67
C VAL A 150 14.57 1.63 -1.72
N PHE A 151 14.75 1.07 -2.91
CA PHE A 151 15.60 -0.11 -3.13
C PHE A 151 16.80 0.24 -4.00
N ASP A 152 17.98 -0.24 -3.61
CA ASP A 152 19.17 -0.19 -4.47
C ASP A 152 18.97 -1.13 -5.68
N GLN A 153 19.02 -0.55 -6.88
CA GLN A 153 18.87 -1.31 -8.12
C GLN A 153 20.02 -2.28 -8.36
N ALA A 154 21.24 -1.98 -7.88
CA ALA A 154 22.35 -2.92 -8.01
C ALA A 154 22.09 -4.19 -7.19
N ALA A 155 21.66 -4.04 -5.94
CA ALA A 155 21.21 -5.16 -5.11
C ALA A 155 20.04 -5.92 -5.73
N MET A 156 19.01 -5.22 -6.26
CA MET A 156 17.88 -5.89 -6.93
C MET A 156 18.31 -6.66 -8.19
N ARG A 157 19.26 -6.15 -8.97
CA ARG A 157 19.81 -6.85 -10.14
C ARG A 157 20.62 -8.09 -9.76
N ALA A 158 21.33 -8.04 -8.63
CA ALA A 158 22.10 -9.16 -8.11
C ALA A 158 21.24 -10.22 -7.41
N ALA A 159 20.03 -9.85 -6.98
CA ALA A 159 19.10 -10.73 -6.30
C ALA A 159 18.59 -11.87 -7.20
N PRO A 160 18.40 -13.08 -6.63
CA PRO A 160 17.81 -14.19 -7.37
C PRO A 160 16.40 -13.86 -7.84
N LEU A 161 15.95 -14.58 -8.87
CA LEU A 161 14.53 -14.58 -9.23
C LEU A 161 13.73 -15.14 -8.05
N ALA A 162 12.61 -14.49 -7.75
CA ALA A 162 11.64 -15.02 -6.81
C ALA A 162 10.95 -16.24 -7.40
N ASP A 163 10.51 -17.15 -6.53
CA ASP A 163 9.65 -18.26 -6.89
C ASP A 163 8.35 -17.73 -7.55
N PRO A 164 8.03 -18.10 -8.81
CA PRO A 164 6.80 -17.68 -9.47
C PRO A 164 5.52 -18.03 -8.69
N ASP A 165 5.56 -19.09 -7.87
CA ASP A 165 4.43 -19.54 -7.05
C ASP A 165 4.43 -18.88 -5.66
N ASN A 166 5.31 -17.91 -5.41
CA ASN A 166 5.36 -17.23 -4.12
C ASN A 166 4.00 -16.57 -3.82
N PRO A 167 3.40 -16.82 -2.64
CA PRO A 167 2.09 -16.28 -2.28
C PRO A 167 2.07 -14.74 -2.20
N ASN A 168 3.24 -14.08 -2.16
CA ASN A 168 3.31 -12.63 -2.26
C ASN A 168 3.23 -12.13 -3.70
N LEU A 169 3.66 -12.91 -4.70
CA LEU A 169 3.55 -12.53 -6.11
C LEU A 169 2.21 -12.90 -6.72
N THR A 170 1.58 -13.93 -6.17
CA THR A 170 0.25 -14.35 -6.58
C THR A 170 -0.78 -13.49 -5.87
N ASP A 171 -1.47 -12.69 -6.64
CA ASP A 171 -2.68 -11.94 -6.28
C ASP A 171 -3.88 -12.83 -5.87
N GLY A 172 -3.63 -14.08 -5.43
CA GLY A 172 -4.65 -15.11 -5.26
C GLY A 172 -5.40 -15.48 -6.55
N GLY A 173 -4.87 -15.14 -7.73
CA GLY A 173 -5.55 -15.28 -9.01
C GLY A 173 -6.72 -14.30 -9.22
N GLN A 174 -6.79 -13.19 -8.46
CA GLN A 174 -7.92 -12.26 -8.55
C GLN A 174 -7.69 -11.08 -9.49
N HIS A 175 -6.46 -10.54 -9.67
CA HIS A 175 -6.21 -9.69 -10.85
C HIS A 175 -6.17 -10.51 -12.10
N SER A 176 -5.79 -11.78 -12.05
CA SER A 176 -5.98 -12.62 -13.24
C SER A 176 -7.45 -12.67 -13.66
N LEU A 177 -8.42 -12.64 -12.72
CA LEU A 177 -9.85 -12.51 -13.05
C LEU A 177 -10.17 -11.13 -13.67
N PHE A 178 -9.86 -10.02 -13.00
CA PHE A 178 -10.20 -8.70 -13.52
C PHE A 178 -9.45 -8.39 -14.82
N GLN A 179 -8.18 -8.73 -14.90
CA GLN A 179 -7.35 -8.58 -16.10
C GLN A 179 -7.80 -9.51 -17.24
N ALA A 180 -8.18 -10.75 -16.97
CA ALA A 180 -8.60 -11.68 -18.03
C ALA A 180 -10.01 -11.40 -18.55
N TYR A 181 -10.94 -11.01 -17.67
CA TYR A 181 -12.36 -10.93 -18.02
C TYR A 181 -12.95 -9.53 -17.97
N LEU A 182 -12.36 -8.60 -17.21
CA LEU A 182 -12.94 -7.28 -16.94
C LEU A 182 -12.00 -6.12 -17.31
N ARG A 183 -10.90 -6.36 -18.02
CA ARG A 183 -9.90 -5.33 -18.32
C ARG A 183 -10.51 -4.13 -19.03
N GLU A 184 -11.31 -4.37 -20.07
CA GLU A 184 -11.92 -3.29 -20.86
C GLU A 184 -13.03 -2.58 -20.08
N THR A 185 -13.87 -3.32 -19.34
CA THR A 185 -14.88 -2.74 -18.45
C THR A 185 -14.24 -1.88 -17.35
N HIS A 186 -13.14 -2.36 -16.76
CA HIS A 186 -12.39 -1.65 -15.75
C HIS A 186 -11.80 -0.37 -16.33
N ARG A 187 -11.13 -0.42 -17.49
CA ARG A 187 -10.61 0.78 -18.17
C ARG A 187 -11.72 1.80 -18.47
N ALA A 188 -12.79 1.36 -19.13
CA ALA A 188 -13.92 2.21 -19.49
C ALA A 188 -14.60 2.86 -18.28
N PHE A 189 -14.58 2.22 -17.11
CA PHE A 189 -15.08 2.82 -15.88
C PHE A 189 -14.17 3.96 -15.39
N PHE A 190 -12.85 3.74 -15.36
CA PHE A 190 -11.90 4.74 -14.86
C PHE A 190 -11.66 5.89 -15.84
N ASP A 191 -11.84 5.68 -17.15
CA ASP A 191 -11.70 6.71 -18.18
C ASP A 191 -12.75 7.84 -18.05
N GLU A 192 -13.87 7.58 -17.36
CA GLU A 192 -14.94 8.55 -17.11
C GLU A 192 -14.72 9.39 -15.84
N LEU A 193 -13.68 9.11 -15.05
CA LEU A 193 -13.33 9.93 -13.89
C LEU A 193 -12.68 11.25 -14.37
N ASP A 194 -13.03 12.40 -13.79
CA ASP A 194 -12.40 13.71 -14.11
C ASP A 194 -10.97 13.80 -13.56
N LEU A 195 -10.04 13.12 -14.24
CA LEU A 195 -8.61 13.12 -13.93
C LEU A 195 -7.85 14.03 -14.92
N ARG A 196 -7.24 15.09 -14.40
CA ARG A 196 -6.46 16.06 -15.19
C ARG A 196 -4.96 15.94 -14.97
N ILE A 197 -4.52 15.60 -13.75
CA ILE A 197 -3.11 15.36 -13.43
C ILE A 197 -2.76 13.88 -13.64
N LEU A 198 -3.64 12.96 -13.22
CA LEU A 198 -3.43 11.53 -13.34
C LEU A 198 -3.91 11.04 -14.72
N LYS A 199 -2.98 10.84 -15.65
CA LYS A 199 -3.31 10.41 -17.02
C LYS A 199 -3.15 8.90 -17.19
N PRO A 200 -4.17 8.18 -17.70
CA PRO A 200 -4.06 6.75 -17.95
C PRO A 200 -2.81 6.43 -18.77
N SER A 201 -1.99 5.51 -18.28
CA SER A 201 -0.75 5.14 -18.93
C SER A 201 -0.97 4.19 -20.10
N GLU A 202 -0.17 4.34 -21.15
CA GLU A 202 -0.18 3.41 -22.28
C GLU A 202 0.27 2.00 -21.87
N SER A 203 -0.27 0.99 -22.55
CA SER A 203 0.02 -0.42 -22.24
C SER A 203 1.52 -0.72 -22.33
N GLY A 204 2.11 -1.20 -21.23
CA GLY A 204 3.52 -1.62 -21.18
C GLY A 204 4.49 -0.56 -20.66
N THR A 205 4.10 0.72 -20.64
CA THR A 205 4.97 1.84 -20.20
C THR A 205 5.21 1.91 -18.69
N CYS A 206 4.38 1.18 -17.93
CA CYS A 206 4.42 1.18 -16.47
C CYS A 206 5.30 0.07 -15.90
N ARG A 207 5.66 -0.93 -16.70
CA ARG A 207 6.41 -2.10 -16.22
C ARG A 207 7.86 -1.73 -15.99
N LEU A 208 8.38 -2.12 -14.83
CA LEU A 208 9.80 -2.08 -14.55
C LEU A 208 10.50 -3.14 -15.41
N ALA A 209 11.50 -2.75 -16.17
CA ALA A 209 12.24 -3.65 -17.05
C ALA A 209 12.87 -4.82 -16.29
N LEU A 210 13.34 -4.57 -15.07
CA LEU A 210 13.99 -5.57 -14.23
C LEU A 210 13.05 -6.69 -13.77
N THR A 211 11.84 -6.33 -13.33
CA THR A 211 10.91 -7.27 -12.68
C THR A 211 9.78 -7.72 -13.61
N GLY A 212 9.44 -6.90 -14.61
CA GLY A 212 8.27 -7.07 -15.47
C GLY A 212 6.98 -6.47 -14.90
N TYR A 213 6.97 -6.03 -13.64
CA TYR A 213 5.78 -5.59 -12.91
C TYR A 213 5.61 -4.05 -12.93
N PRO A 214 4.38 -3.53 -12.75
CA PRO A 214 3.12 -4.24 -12.53
C PRO A 214 2.54 -4.90 -13.79
N HIS A 215 1.90 -6.06 -13.63
CA HIS A 215 1.23 -6.78 -14.70
C HIS A 215 -0.25 -6.39 -14.82
N GLY A 216 -0.61 -5.69 -15.90
CA GLY A 216 -2.02 -5.49 -16.27
C GLY A 216 -2.84 -4.63 -15.33
N LEU A 217 -2.22 -4.09 -14.27
CA LEU A 217 -2.86 -3.19 -13.33
C LEU A 217 -3.18 -1.84 -13.99
N PRO A 218 -4.31 -1.23 -13.64
CA PRO A 218 -4.59 0.14 -14.03
C PRO A 218 -3.50 1.05 -13.47
N SER A 219 -2.99 1.93 -14.32
CA SER A 219 -1.87 2.79 -13.98
C SER A 219 -2.08 4.16 -14.60
N TRP A 220 -1.65 5.21 -13.89
CA TRP A 220 -1.76 6.59 -14.33
C TRP A 220 -0.42 7.30 -14.13
N GLU A 221 0.08 7.95 -15.17
CA GLU A 221 1.21 8.85 -15.07
C GLU A 221 0.80 10.13 -14.33
N ILE A 222 1.66 10.59 -13.42
CA ILE A 222 1.53 11.88 -12.76
C ILE A 222 2.13 12.94 -13.68
N VAL A 223 1.28 13.65 -14.41
CA VAL A 223 1.71 14.75 -15.27
C VAL A 223 2.32 15.86 -14.42
N GLY A 224 3.53 16.30 -14.76
CA GLY A 224 4.32 17.24 -13.95
C GLY A 224 5.21 16.58 -12.89
N GLY A 225 5.18 15.24 -12.78
CA GLY A 225 6.08 14.47 -11.92
C GLY A 225 6.00 14.89 -10.45
N GLY A 226 7.15 15.00 -9.79
CA GLY A 226 7.21 15.34 -8.36
C GLY A 226 6.61 16.71 -8.02
N ALA A 227 6.62 17.67 -8.96
CA ALA A 227 6.05 19.00 -8.73
C ALA A 227 4.53 18.97 -8.54
N ALA A 228 3.83 18.06 -9.23
CA ALA A 228 2.39 17.90 -9.12
C ALA A 228 1.94 17.41 -7.73
N LEU A 229 2.83 16.80 -6.94
CA LEU A 229 2.53 16.39 -5.56
C LEU A 229 2.22 17.58 -4.64
N LYS A 230 2.65 18.79 -5.03
CA LYS A 230 2.37 20.06 -4.32
C LYS A 230 0.96 20.59 -4.62
N GLU A 231 0.30 20.06 -5.65
CA GLU A 231 -1.04 20.49 -6.06
C GLU A 231 -2.11 19.74 -5.26
N VAL A 232 -3.04 20.48 -4.64
CA VAL A 232 -4.19 19.88 -3.93
C VAL A 232 -4.99 18.96 -4.87
N ARG A 233 -5.08 19.33 -6.15
CA ARG A 233 -5.79 18.56 -7.17
C ARG A 233 -5.22 17.15 -7.33
N PHE A 234 -3.91 16.96 -7.25
CA PHE A 234 -3.30 15.64 -7.35
C PHE A 234 -3.87 14.70 -6.28
N TRP A 235 -3.93 15.18 -5.03
CA TRP A 235 -4.45 14.40 -3.91
C TRP A 235 -5.96 14.13 -4.02
N GLN A 236 -6.73 15.07 -4.60
CA GLN A 236 -8.15 14.85 -4.91
C GLN A 236 -8.34 13.76 -5.98
N GLU A 237 -7.49 13.73 -7.00
CA GLU A 237 -7.52 12.72 -8.05
C GLU A 237 -7.03 11.36 -7.53
N TYR A 238 -6.04 11.34 -6.64
CA TYR A 238 -5.58 10.13 -5.94
C TYR A 238 -6.71 9.52 -5.08
N ASP A 239 -7.47 10.36 -4.35
CA ASP A 239 -8.71 9.95 -3.65
C ASP A 239 -9.79 9.45 -4.62
N THR A 240 -9.93 10.09 -5.78
CA THR A 240 -10.95 9.77 -6.79
C THR A 240 -10.74 8.38 -7.38
N ILE A 241 -9.48 8.01 -7.68
CA ILE A 241 -9.14 6.64 -8.10
C ILE A 241 -9.55 5.63 -7.04
N LEU A 242 -9.26 5.88 -5.76
CA LEU A 242 -9.65 4.97 -4.69
C LEU A 242 -11.17 4.84 -4.57
N LYS A 243 -11.91 5.95 -4.65
CA LYS A 243 -13.37 5.93 -4.62
C LYS A 243 -13.94 5.10 -5.78
N GLY A 244 -13.41 5.29 -6.99
CA GLY A 244 -13.81 4.53 -8.18
C GLY A 244 -13.52 3.04 -8.02
N PHE A 245 -12.34 2.71 -7.48
CA PHE A 245 -11.97 1.34 -7.13
C PHE A 245 -12.95 0.71 -6.14
N ILE A 246 -13.29 1.42 -5.05
CA ILE A 246 -14.24 0.92 -4.05
C ILE A 246 -15.61 0.65 -4.68
N ASP A 247 -16.12 1.58 -5.50
CA ASP A 247 -17.42 1.41 -6.17
C ASP A 247 -17.42 0.24 -7.15
N PHE A 248 -16.37 0.10 -7.96
CA PHE A 248 -16.21 -1.01 -8.90
C PHE A 248 -16.26 -2.35 -8.17
N TYR A 249 -15.44 -2.50 -7.11
CA TYR A 249 -15.31 -3.75 -6.36
C TYR A 249 -16.56 -4.08 -5.55
N ARG A 250 -17.15 -3.10 -4.85
CA ARG A 250 -18.39 -3.32 -4.09
C ARG A 250 -19.53 -3.70 -5.02
N THR A 251 -19.64 -3.06 -6.19
CA THR A 251 -20.65 -3.42 -7.18
C THR A 251 -20.42 -4.84 -7.70
N PHE A 252 -19.18 -5.20 -8.03
CA PHE A 252 -18.85 -6.54 -8.52
C PHE A 252 -19.25 -7.61 -7.50
N PHE A 253 -18.77 -7.49 -6.26
CA PHE A 253 -19.06 -8.49 -5.22
C PHE A 253 -20.52 -8.49 -4.76
N THR A 254 -21.25 -7.38 -4.91
CA THR A 254 -22.70 -7.34 -4.69
C THR A 254 -23.44 -8.16 -5.76
N GLN A 255 -23.00 -8.12 -7.02
CA GLN A 255 -23.53 -8.99 -8.08
C GLN A 255 -23.11 -10.47 -7.91
N VAL A 256 -21.91 -10.71 -7.38
CA VAL A 256 -21.46 -12.08 -7.04
C VAL A 256 -22.31 -12.65 -5.90
N SER A 257 -22.58 -11.88 -4.85
CA SER A 257 -23.33 -12.37 -3.68
C SER A 257 -24.81 -12.55 -3.98
N THR A 258 -25.42 -11.65 -4.74
CA THR A 258 -26.86 -11.64 -5.03
C THR A 258 -27.10 -11.39 -6.51
N ARG A 259 -27.85 -12.29 -7.15
CA ARG A 259 -28.21 -12.17 -8.56
C ARG A 259 -29.06 -10.91 -8.80
N ASN A 260 -28.64 -10.08 -9.77
CA ASN A 260 -29.32 -8.85 -10.14
C ASN A 260 -29.55 -7.93 -8.94
N ALA A 261 -28.55 -7.85 -8.05
CA ALA A 261 -28.62 -6.98 -6.90
C ALA A 261 -28.81 -5.51 -7.33
N PRO A 262 -29.52 -4.69 -6.54
CA PRO A 262 -29.64 -3.27 -6.81
C PRO A 262 -28.29 -2.55 -6.66
N LEU A 263 -28.28 -1.27 -7.02
CA LEU A 263 -27.15 -0.37 -6.76
C LEU A 263 -26.74 -0.44 -5.27
N PRO A 264 -25.45 -0.66 -4.95
CA PRO A 264 -25.00 -0.66 -3.57
C PRO A 264 -25.26 0.69 -2.89
N GLN A 265 -25.58 0.66 -1.60
CA GLN A 265 -25.73 1.90 -0.82
C GLN A 265 -24.39 2.64 -0.70
N ASN A 266 -24.43 3.97 -0.65
CA ASN A 266 -23.27 4.83 -0.42
C ASN A 266 -22.14 4.58 -1.44
N VAL A 267 -22.49 4.46 -2.73
CA VAL A 267 -21.52 4.56 -3.83
C VAL A 267 -21.15 6.02 -4.06
N TYR A 268 -19.92 6.27 -4.49
CA TYR A 268 -19.42 7.61 -4.78
C TYR A 268 -19.86 8.11 -6.16
N PHE A 269 -20.00 7.21 -7.14
CA PHE A 269 -20.33 7.50 -8.54
C PHE A 269 -21.56 6.70 -9.01
N PRO A 270 -22.76 6.97 -8.48
CA PRO A 270 -23.95 6.15 -8.73
C PRO A 270 -24.30 6.04 -10.23
N GLU A 271 -24.31 7.16 -10.95
CA GLU A 271 -24.62 7.20 -12.38
C GLU A 271 -23.61 6.40 -13.20
N LEU A 272 -22.33 6.51 -12.86
CA LEU A 272 -21.25 5.78 -13.53
C LEU A 272 -21.34 4.28 -13.27
N VAL A 273 -21.62 3.87 -12.04
CA VAL A 273 -21.83 2.46 -11.66
C VAL A 273 -22.99 1.87 -12.44
N GLU A 274 -24.11 2.57 -12.52
CA GLU A 274 -25.28 2.11 -13.27
C GLU A 274 -24.97 1.97 -14.77
N ALA A 275 -24.42 3.01 -15.38
CA ALA A 275 -24.16 3.07 -16.81
C ALA A 275 -23.05 2.12 -17.28
N ARG A 276 -21.96 1.97 -16.50
CA ARG A 276 -20.77 1.22 -16.93
C ARG A 276 -20.69 -0.20 -16.36
N LEU A 277 -21.33 -0.49 -15.23
CA LEU A 277 -21.21 -1.79 -14.55
C LEU A 277 -22.54 -2.56 -14.54
N LEU A 278 -23.62 -1.97 -14.02
CA LEU A 278 -24.89 -2.68 -13.87
C LEU A 278 -25.61 -2.96 -15.19
N PHE A 279 -25.32 -2.17 -16.23
CA PHE A 279 -25.82 -2.42 -17.59
C PHE A 279 -24.78 -3.08 -18.52
N ASN A 280 -23.71 -3.65 -17.96
CA ASN A 280 -22.63 -4.28 -18.74
C ASN A 280 -22.71 -5.82 -18.66
N ASN A 281 -23.00 -6.46 -19.80
CA ASN A 281 -23.18 -7.92 -19.87
C ASN A 281 -21.90 -8.70 -19.53
N ASP A 282 -20.71 -8.21 -19.88
CA ASP A 282 -19.45 -8.89 -19.56
C ASP A 282 -19.15 -8.82 -18.06
N PHE A 283 -19.46 -7.68 -17.43
CA PHE A 283 -19.40 -7.51 -15.98
C PHE A 283 -20.30 -8.51 -15.25
N LEU A 284 -21.58 -8.57 -15.63
CA LEU A 284 -22.57 -9.45 -15.01
C LEU A 284 -22.27 -10.93 -15.27
N LYS A 285 -21.79 -11.28 -16.47
CA LYS A 285 -21.36 -12.65 -16.83
C LYS A 285 -20.18 -13.10 -15.97
N THR A 286 -19.22 -12.21 -15.74
CA THR A 286 -18.05 -12.51 -14.90
C THR A 286 -18.46 -12.66 -13.44
N ALA A 287 -19.33 -11.78 -12.93
CA ALA A 287 -19.87 -11.92 -11.57
C ALA A 287 -20.64 -13.24 -11.39
N LYS A 288 -21.43 -13.66 -12.40
CA LYS A 288 -22.08 -14.98 -12.42
C LYS A 288 -21.07 -16.11 -12.36
N MET A 289 -19.99 -16.05 -13.14
CA MET A 289 -18.95 -17.08 -13.16
C MET A 289 -18.34 -17.30 -11.77
N VAL A 290 -17.99 -16.21 -11.07
CA VAL A 290 -17.47 -16.27 -9.69
C VAL A 290 -18.52 -16.83 -8.74
N ARG A 291 -19.77 -16.35 -8.83
CA ARG A 291 -20.88 -16.81 -7.98
C ARG A 291 -21.11 -18.31 -8.13
N ASP A 292 -21.20 -18.81 -9.36
CA ASP A 292 -21.45 -20.21 -9.64
C ASP A 292 -20.33 -21.09 -9.07
N ARG A 293 -19.06 -20.64 -9.19
CA ARG A 293 -17.93 -21.34 -8.59
C ARG A 293 -17.98 -21.34 -7.06
N CYS A 294 -18.37 -20.24 -6.43
CA CYS A 294 -18.54 -20.18 -4.97
C CYS A 294 -19.59 -21.17 -4.46
N ILE A 295 -20.62 -21.46 -5.24
CA ILE A 295 -21.68 -22.42 -4.86
C ILE A 295 -21.15 -23.86 -4.85
N THR A 296 -20.25 -24.21 -5.78
CA THR A 296 -19.80 -25.60 -5.98
C THR A 296 -18.42 -25.91 -5.41
N ASP A 297 -17.60 -24.90 -5.12
CA ASP A 297 -16.22 -25.05 -4.64
C ASP A 297 -16.06 -24.32 -3.30
N ALA A 298 -16.17 -25.07 -2.20
CA ALA A 298 -16.06 -24.53 -0.85
C ALA A 298 -14.68 -23.93 -0.56
N LYS A 299 -13.60 -24.48 -1.15
CA LYS A 299 -12.24 -23.96 -0.96
C LYS A 299 -12.10 -22.60 -1.64
N TYR A 300 -12.61 -22.47 -2.86
CA TYR A 300 -12.67 -21.20 -3.57
C TYR A 300 -13.56 -20.18 -2.84
N ALA A 301 -14.75 -20.58 -2.40
CA ALA A 301 -15.64 -19.70 -1.66
C ALA A 301 -15.00 -19.16 -0.36
N ASN A 302 -14.24 -20.00 0.35
CA ASN A 302 -13.51 -19.60 1.55
C ASN A 302 -12.35 -18.63 1.25
N SER A 303 -11.73 -18.71 0.07
CA SER A 303 -10.64 -17.81 -0.30
C SER A 303 -11.09 -16.45 -0.85
N ILE A 304 -12.39 -16.26 -1.13
CA ILE A 304 -12.91 -14.98 -1.63
C ILE A 304 -12.85 -13.90 -0.56
N ARG A 305 -12.29 -12.75 -0.96
CA ARG A 305 -12.22 -11.51 -0.19
C ARG A 305 -13.37 -10.60 -0.61
N TRP A 306 -14.46 -10.63 0.15
CA TRP A 306 -15.71 -9.92 -0.20
C TRP A 306 -15.64 -8.40 -0.02
N GLN A 307 -14.75 -7.90 0.85
CA GLN A 307 -14.56 -6.46 1.07
C GLN A 307 -13.41 -5.92 0.21
N PRO A 308 -13.44 -4.63 -0.18
CA PRO A 308 -12.37 -4.02 -0.95
C PRO A 308 -11.19 -3.65 -0.03
N ALA A 309 -10.27 -4.60 0.17
CA ALA A 309 -8.92 -4.26 0.58
C ALA A 309 -8.11 -3.88 -0.66
N PHE A 310 -7.26 -2.86 -0.56
CA PHE A 310 -6.47 -2.36 -1.67
C PHE A 310 -5.03 -2.05 -1.26
N LYS A 311 -4.18 -1.95 -2.27
CA LYS A 311 -2.84 -1.37 -2.25
C LYS A 311 -2.82 -0.31 -3.35
N GLN A 312 -2.58 0.95 -2.99
CA GLN A 312 -2.47 2.07 -3.94
C GLN A 312 -1.07 2.66 -3.83
N LEU A 313 -0.33 2.64 -4.93
CA LEU A 313 1.09 2.98 -4.99
C LEU A 313 1.33 4.23 -5.81
N ILE A 314 2.38 4.96 -5.45
CA ILE A 314 3.13 5.89 -6.29
C ILE A 314 4.53 5.28 -6.43
N TYR A 315 5.01 5.05 -7.65
CA TYR A 315 6.37 4.58 -7.87
C TYR A 315 7.01 5.27 -9.07
N ARG A 316 8.34 5.26 -9.11
CA ARG A 316 9.10 5.78 -10.25
C ARG A 316 9.46 4.64 -11.20
N ASN A 317 9.13 4.79 -12.49
CA ASN A 317 9.52 3.81 -13.51
C ASN A 317 10.97 4.01 -14.00
N ASP A 318 11.43 3.17 -14.92
CA ASP A 318 12.81 3.19 -15.43
C ASP A 318 13.17 4.49 -16.19
N GLU A 319 12.16 5.21 -16.70
CA GLU A 319 12.33 6.49 -17.40
C GLU A 319 12.27 7.70 -16.44
N GLY A 320 12.09 7.46 -15.15
CA GLY A 320 11.98 8.52 -14.14
C GLY A 320 10.59 9.11 -13.98
N ARG A 321 9.58 8.61 -14.72
CA ARG A 321 8.18 9.05 -14.58
C ARG A 321 7.57 8.51 -13.30
N LEU A 322 6.73 9.32 -12.64
CA LEU A 322 5.98 8.88 -11.47
C LEU A 322 4.63 8.30 -11.91
N ILE A 323 4.32 7.11 -11.42
CA ILE A 323 3.15 6.33 -11.78
C ILE A 323 2.32 6.02 -10.54
N VAL A 324 1.02 6.27 -10.61
CA VAL A 324 0.03 5.77 -9.66
C VAL A 324 -0.51 4.45 -10.15
N THR A 325 -0.62 3.45 -9.28
CA THR A 325 -1.38 2.22 -9.58
C THR A 325 -2.20 1.79 -8.38
N ILE A 326 -3.32 1.11 -8.61
CA ILE A 326 -4.16 0.56 -7.57
C ILE A 326 -4.51 -0.90 -7.87
N SER A 327 -4.56 -1.68 -6.82
CA SER A 327 -4.75 -3.12 -6.85
C SER A 327 -5.60 -3.53 -5.67
N GLN A 328 -6.52 -4.48 -5.86
CA GLN A 328 -7.03 -5.27 -4.74
C GLN A 328 -5.86 -5.89 -3.97
N ASN A 329 -5.91 -5.77 -2.65
CA ASN A 329 -4.86 -6.26 -1.78
C ASN A 329 -4.78 -7.79 -1.92
N SER A 330 -3.66 -8.29 -2.41
CA SER A 330 -3.41 -9.71 -2.53
C SER A 330 -3.29 -10.40 -1.16
N ILE A 331 -3.06 -11.71 -1.18
CA ILE A 331 -2.67 -12.51 0.00
C ILE A 331 -1.32 -12.05 0.56
N GLY A 332 -0.48 -11.43 -0.27
CA GLY A 332 0.89 -11.07 0.05
C GLY A 332 1.05 -9.96 1.08
N ASN A 333 2.06 -10.16 1.93
CA ASN A 333 2.30 -9.38 3.15
C ASN A 333 2.92 -7.99 2.90
N ALA A 334 3.38 -7.69 1.68
CA ALA A 334 4.11 -6.46 1.38
C ALA A 334 3.57 -5.74 0.14
N ILE A 335 3.50 -4.42 0.17
CA ILE A 335 3.05 -3.61 -0.99
C ILE A 335 4.03 -3.70 -2.18
N THR A 336 5.27 -4.11 -1.92
CA THR A 336 6.39 -4.23 -2.85
C THR A 336 6.18 -5.28 -3.95
N GLU A 337 5.31 -6.25 -3.70
CA GLU A 337 4.99 -7.31 -4.65
C GLU A 337 4.35 -6.79 -5.95
N LEU A 338 3.65 -5.65 -5.89
CA LEU A 338 3.02 -5.02 -7.05
C LEU A 338 4.07 -4.56 -8.06
N LEU A 339 5.32 -4.39 -7.61
CA LEU A 339 6.48 -4.06 -8.43
C LEU A 339 7.40 -5.29 -8.62
N GLY A 340 6.95 -6.49 -8.27
CA GLY A 340 7.70 -7.74 -8.41
C GLY A 340 8.87 -7.86 -7.45
N VAL A 341 8.81 -7.22 -6.28
CA VAL A 341 9.84 -7.29 -5.24
C VAL A 341 9.32 -8.09 -4.05
N VAL A 342 9.84 -9.31 -3.91
CA VAL A 342 9.57 -10.21 -2.77
C VAL A 342 10.63 -9.97 -1.71
N VAL A 343 10.20 -9.61 -0.50
CA VAL A 343 11.12 -9.38 0.62
C VAL A 343 11.17 -10.60 1.54
N LYS A 344 12.36 -11.19 1.66
CA LYS A 344 12.69 -12.19 2.67
C LYS A 344 13.43 -11.54 3.83
N ARG A 345 12.73 -11.39 4.95
CA ARG A 345 13.30 -10.80 6.17
C ARG A 345 14.06 -11.87 6.96
N VAL A 346 15.30 -11.58 7.34
CA VAL A 346 16.16 -12.51 8.09
C VAL A 346 16.64 -11.84 9.38
N PRO A 347 16.50 -12.47 10.56
CA PRO A 347 17.02 -11.91 11.80
C PRO A 347 18.56 -11.96 11.77
N ASP A 348 19.19 -10.82 11.59
CA ASP A 348 20.65 -10.66 11.52
C ASP A 348 21.02 -9.25 11.97
N ALA A 349 21.23 -9.09 13.28
CA ALA A 349 21.57 -7.82 13.89
C ALA A 349 22.91 -7.26 13.37
N THR A 350 23.92 -8.13 13.22
CA THR A 350 25.26 -7.74 12.76
C THR A 350 25.24 -7.20 11.32
N ALA A 351 24.45 -7.79 10.43
CA ALA A 351 24.28 -7.28 9.07
C ALA A 351 23.45 -5.99 9.06
N TYR A 352 22.39 -5.91 9.87
CA TYR A 352 21.55 -4.72 9.97
C TYR A 352 22.33 -3.50 10.50
N GLU A 353 23.17 -3.68 11.52
CA GLU A 353 23.98 -2.62 12.14
C GLU A 353 24.93 -1.92 11.18
N LYS A 354 25.32 -2.57 10.07
CA LYS A 354 26.14 -1.96 9.04
C LYS A 354 25.37 -0.91 8.20
N ALA A 355 24.06 -1.11 8.03
CA ALA A 355 23.21 -0.23 7.24
C ALA A 355 22.40 0.76 8.09
N GLU A 356 22.14 0.41 9.36
CA GLU A 356 21.30 1.18 10.29
C GLU A 356 21.73 2.66 10.39
N PRO A 357 23.01 3.04 10.57
CA PRO A 357 23.39 4.45 10.71
C PRO A 357 22.98 5.32 9.52
N ALA A 358 23.25 4.86 8.30
CA ALA A 358 22.91 5.60 7.07
C ALA A 358 21.39 5.65 6.83
N LEU A 359 20.66 4.60 7.21
CA LEU A 359 19.20 4.60 7.20
C LEU A 359 18.66 5.65 8.18
N ILE A 360 19.12 5.64 9.43
CA ILE A 360 18.67 6.57 10.47
C ILE A 360 18.97 8.01 10.10
N GLU A 361 20.16 8.32 9.56
CA GLU A 361 20.51 9.66 9.11
C GLU A 361 19.47 10.24 8.13
N LYS A 362 19.10 9.46 7.10
CA LYS A 362 18.08 9.86 6.11
C LYS A 362 16.70 10.04 6.75
N LEU A 363 16.33 9.15 7.67
CA LEU A 363 15.04 9.21 8.38
C LEU A 363 14.94 10.42 9.32
N LEU A 364 16.03 10.81 9.96
CA LEU A 364 16.07 12.00 10.80
C LEU A 364 16.14 13.29 9.97
N GLU A 365 16.74 13.24 8.77
CA GLU A 365 16.70 14.37 7.84
C GLU A 365 15.27 14.65 7.35
N VAL A 366 14.54 13.62 6.89
CA VAL A 366 13.14 13.81 6.47
C VAL A 366 12.26 14.24 7.64
N ARG A 367 12.51 13.72 8.86
CA ARG A 367 11.87 14.21 10.09
C ARG A 367 12.07 15.71 10.27
N ARG A 368 13.30 16.22 10.13
CA ARG A 368 13.60 17.65 10.27
C ARG A 368 12.78 18.48 9.28
N ARG A 369 12.71 18.07 8.01
CA ARG A 369 11.91 18.77 6.99
C ARG A 369 10.42 18.82 7.33
N LEU A 370 9.88 17.75 7.91
CA LEU A 370 8.49 17.71 8.37
C LEU A 370 8.25 18.65 9.56
N ILE A 371 9.19 18.74 10.51
CA ILE A 371 9.12 19.69 11.63
C ILE A 371 9.17 21.14 11.11
N GLU A 372 10.10 21.44 10.19
CA GLU A 372 10.23 22.77 9.57
C GLU A 372 8.98 23.18 8.79
N ALA A 373 8.24 22.20 8.25
CA ALA A 373 6.96 22.41 7.57
C ALA A 373 5.75 22.50 8.52
N ASP A 374 5.96 22.50 9.84
CA ASP A 374 4.91 22.51 10.86
C ASP A 374 3.92 21.34 10.70
N LEU A 375 4.46 20.12 10.58
CA LEU A 375 3.67 18.88 10.45
C LEU A 375 3.75 17.95 11.67
N GLY A 376 4.43 18.40 12.72
CA GLY A 376 4.52 17.68 13.99
C GLY A 376 5.83 17.94 14.74
N SER A 377 6.01 17.18 15.81
CA SER A 377 7.17 17.27 16.71
C SER A 377 7.97 15.97 16.67
N GLY A 378 9.30 16.08 16.74
CA GLY A 378 10.20 14.93 16.81
C GLY A 378 9.97 14.09 18.07
N ILE A 379 10.06 12.77 17.92
CA ILE A 379 9.99 11.82 19.03
C ILE A 379 11.42 11.46 19.46
N ALA A 380 11.68 11.49 20.77
CA ALA A 380 12.91 10.98 21.35
C ALA A 380 12.75 9.48 21.65
N THR A 381 13.79 8.71 21.36
CA THR A 381 13.88 7.27 21.62
C THR A 381 15.22 6.98 22.33
N PRO A 382 15.50 5.75 22.77
CA PRO A 382 16.82 5.39 23.29
C PRO A 382 17.97 5.58 22.29
N TYR A 383 17.67 5.72 20.99
CA TYR A 383 18.66 5.76 19.91
C TYR A 383 18.83 7.15 19.28
N TRP A 384 17.85 8.05 19.42
CA TRP A 384 17.92 9.43 18.90
C TRP A 384 17.11 10.38 19.77
N ASN A 385 17.55 11.64 19.86
CA ASN A 385 16.82 12.67 20.60
C ASN A 385 15.75 13.35 19.71
N ALA A 386 14.93 14.22 20.31
CA ALA A 386 13.85 14.92 19.60
C ALA A 386 14.34 15.90 18.53
N ALA A 387 15.59 16.35 18.60
CA ALA A 387 16.21 17.32 17.67
C ALA A 387 17.13 16.67 16.61
N GLY A 388 17.69 15.49 16.85
CA GLY A 388 18.70 14.81 16.02
C GLY A 388 19.11 13.44 16.57
N VAL A 389 20.27 12.92 16.16
CA VAL A 389 20.89 11.72 16.78
C VAL A 389 21.31 12.09 18.21
N ALA A 390 21.19 11.12 19.13
CA ALA A 390 21.52 11.28 20.55
C ALA A 390 23.01 11.52 20.78
#